data_AF-A0A934EHI8-F1
#
_entry.id   AF-A0A934EHI8-F1
#
_cell.length_a   1.000
_cell.length_b   1.000
_cell.length_c   1.000
_cell.angle_alpha   90.00
_cell.angle_beta   90.00
_cell.angle_gamma   90.00
#
_symmetry.space_group_name_H-M   'P 1'
#
loop_
_entity.id
_entity.type
_entity.pdbx_description
1 polymer ?
#
loop_
_entity_poly.entity_id
_entity_poly.type
_entity_poly.pdbx_seq_one_letter_code
_entity_poly.pdbx_strand_id
1 'polypeptide(L)'
;MVASIYGSFADLFPQYREFWEDLYRDELQHSFWLSDAAHYEAIDLLPSEDLMPSMDIVEKTLAFVHGQSQRILTRPVTLEEAFKIALQLEESMVETFTNEMTANLFASDYESLSQKIIAAEKIHIGKIEDMMIKKGFLQVS
;
A
#
# COMPACT_ATOMS: atom_id res chain seq x y z
N MET A 1 2.29 9.03 -0.87
CA MET A 1 1.56 7.76 -1.16
C MET A 1 2.57 6.63 -1.27
N VAL A 2 2.19 5.37 -1.07
CA VAL A 2 3.11 4.22 -1.18
C VAL A 2 3.83 4.23 -2.55
N ALA A 3 3.11 4.56 -3.63
CA ALA A 3 3.68 4.80 -4.95
C ALA A 3 4.94 5.71 -4.95
N SER A 4 4.97 6.82 -4.21
CA SER A 4 6.15 7.70 -4.20
C SER A 4 7.40 7.04 -3.58
N ILE A 5 7.21 6.08 -2.67
CA ILE A 5 8.31 5.29 -2.11
C ILE A 5 8.87 4.35 -3.19
N TYR A 6 8.01 3.65 -3.92
CA TYR A 6 8.44 2.76 -5.00
C TYR A 6 9.09 3.49 -6.16
N GLY A 7 8.59 4.67 -6.53
CA GLY A 7 9.28 5.56 -7.47
C GLY A 7 10.69 5.93 -7.00
N SER A 8 10.85 6.23 -5.70
CA SER A 8 12.18 6.54 -5.14
C SER A 8 13.12 5.32 -5.17
N PHE A 9 12.61 4.12 -4.90
CA PHE A 9 13.41 2.89 -4.99
C PHE A 9 13.78 2.52 -6.43
N ALA A 10 12.93 2.80 -7.41
CA ALA A 10 13.24 2.62 -8.83
C ALA A 10 14.44 3.49 -9.27
N ASP A 11 14.55 4.70 -8.72
CA ASP A 11 15.68 5.59 -8.99
C ASP A 11 16.94 5.20 -8.20
N LEU A 12 16.81 4.79 -6.94
CA LEU A 12 17.92 4.37 -6.09
C LEU A 12 18.53 3.02 -6.52
N PHE A 13 17.72 2.11 -7.08
CA PHE A 13 18.14 0.78 -7.50
C PHE A 13 17.79 0.49 -8.97
N PRO A 14 18.47 1.14 -9.95
CA PRO A 14 18.12 1.02 -11.38
C PRO A 14 18.14 -0.42 -11.91
N GLN A 15 19.00 -1.27 -11.34
CA GLN A 15 19.10 -2.70 -11.67
C GLN A 15 17.85 -3.52 -11.31
N TYR A 16 16.96 -2.98 -10.47
CA TYR A 16 15.66 -3.56 -10.10
C TYR A 16 14.50 -2.64 -10.45
N ARG A 17 14.73 -1.67 -11.35
CA ARG A 17 13.74 -0.66 -11.75
C ARG A 17 12.41 -1.29 -12.18
N GLU A 18 12.45 -2.32 -13.02
CA GLU A 18 11.23 -2.99 -13.51
C GLU A 18 10.35 -3.53 -12.37
N PHE A 19 10.97 -4.11 -11.34
CA PHE A 19 10.28 -4.60 -10.16
C PHE A 19 9.61 -3.45 -9.38
N TRP A 20 10.35 -2.37 -9.12
CA TRP A 20 9.82 -1.23 -8.38
C TRP A 20 8.76 -0.44 -9.17
N GLU A 21 8.92 -0.33 -10.48
CA GLU A 21 7.95 0.31 -11.38
C GLU A 21 6.67 -0.51 -11.51
N ASP A 22 6.73 -1.84 -11.35
CA ASP A 22 5.55 -2.69 -11.28
C ASP A 22 4.70 -2.38 -10.05
N LEU A 23 5.31 -2.42 -8.87
CA LEU A 23 4.64 -2.03 -7.62
C LEU A 23 4.14 -0.58 -7.66
N TYR A 24 4.92 0.35 -8.23
CA TYR A 24 4.49 1.73 -8.42
C TYR A 24 3.18 1.85 -9.21
N ARG A 25 3.05 1.11 -10.31
CA ARG A 25 1.83 1.15 -11.15
C ARG A 25 0.64 0.54 -10.42
N ASP A 26 0.85 -0.57 -9.72
CA ASP A 26 -0.20 -1.23 -8.93
C ASP A 26 -0.73 -0.26 -7.84
N GLU A 27 0.17 0.44 -7.14
CA GLU A 27 -0.20 1.44 -6.11
C GLU A 27 -0.95 2.67 -6.66
N LEU A 28 -0.63 3.11 -7.88
CA LEU A 28 -1.41 4.16 -8.53
C LEU A 28 -2.83 3.68 -8.86
N GLN A 29 -3.00 2.41 -9.22
CA GLN A 29 -4.31 1.83 -9.48
C GLN A 29 -5.14 1.71 -8.19
N HIS A 30 -4.53 1.37 -7.06
CA HIS A 30 -5.19 1.37 -5.75
C HIS A 30 -5.68 2.77 -5.38
N SER A 31 -4.84 3.78 -5.61
CA SER A 31 -5.19 5.20 -5.41
C SER A 31 -6.38 5.63 -6.28
N PHE A 32 -6.49 5.09 -7.50
CA PHE A 32 -7.65 5.30 -8.37
C PHE A 32 -8.92 4.65 -7.78
N TRP A 33 -8.86 3.41 -7.28
CA TRP A 33 -10.03 2.78 -6.65
C TRP A 33 -10.55 3.56 -5.44
N LEU A 34 -9.64 4.07 -4.61
CA LEU A 34 -9.98 4.87 -3.45
C LEU A 34 -10.58 6.24 -3.82
N SER A 35 -10.15 6.84 -4.93
CA SER A 35 -10.65 8.14 -5.40
C SER A 35 -11.91 8.05 -6.26
N ASP A 36 -12.08 6.96 -7.02
CA ASP A 36 -13.28 6.69 -7.83
C ASP A 36 -14.47 6.28 -6.95
N ALA A 37 -14.21 5.52 -5.88
CA ALA A 37 -15.19 5.30 -4.81
C ALA A 37 -15.68 6.63 -4.19
N ALA A 38 -14.79 7.62 -4.08
CA ALA A 38 -15.13 8.97 -3.62
C ALA A 38 -15.90 9.80 -4.67
N HIS A 39 -15.74 9.51 -5.97
CA HIS A 39 -16.30 10.30 -7.07
C HIS A 39 -17.67 9.82 -7.55
N TYR A 40 -17.92 8.50 -7.55
CA TYR A 40 -19.22 7.96 -7.98
C TYR A 40 -20.40 8.45 -7.12
N GLU A 41 -20.16 8.80 -5.86
CA GLU A 41 -21.20 9.30 -4.95
C GLU A 41 -21.36 10.83 -4.95
N ALA A 42 -20.42 11.59 -5.53
CA ALA A 42 -20.57 13.04 -5.64
C ALA A 42 -21.64 13.44 -6.70
N ILE A 43 -21.99 12.52 -7.60
CA ILE A 43 -22.93 12.74 -8.71
C ILE A 43 -24.37 12.33 -8.34
N ASP A 44 -24.55 11.49 -7.32
CA ASP A 44 -25.87 11.08 -6.81
C ASP A 44 -25.92 11.28 -5.28
N LEU A 45 -26.46 12.43 -4.86
CA LEU A 45 -27.01 12.72 -3.52
C LEU A 45 -26.18 12.28 -2.29
N LEU A 46 -25.39 13.22 -1.75
CA LEU A 46 -24.68 13.18 -0.45
C LEU A 46 -23.81 11.93 -0.24
N PRO A 47 -22.47 12.07 -0.08
CA PRO A 47 -21.59 10.93 0.11
C PRO A 47 -22.12 10.12 1.30
N SER A 48 -22.42 8.84 1.06
CA SER A 48 -22.75 7.98 2.18
C SER A 48 -21.45 7.85 2.97
N GLU A 49 -21.44 8.29 4.22
CA GLU A 49 -20.24 8.17 5.08
C GLU A 49 -19.76 6.71 5.21
N ASP A 50 -20.58 5.75 4.76
CA ASP A 50 -20.37 4.30 4.83
C ASP A 50 -19.43 3.72 3.75
N LEU A 51 -19.07 4.47 2.69
CA LEU A 51 -18.29 3.94 1.56
C LEU A 51 -16.86 4.47 1.45
N MET A 52 -16.57 5.61 2.07
CA MET A 52 -15.21 6.14 2.14
C MET A 52 -14.43 5.47 3.28
N PRO A 53 -13.14 5.14 3.11
CA PRO A 53 -12.30 4.80 4.25
C PRO A 53 -12.40 5.93 5.26
N SER A 54 -12.56 5.58 6.54
CA SER A 54 -12.58 6.59 7.59
C SER A 54 -11.36 7.50 7.45
N MET A 55 -11.56 8.81 7.67
CA MET A 55 -10.46 9.79 7.56
C MET A 55 -9.26 9.39 8.43
N ASP A 56 -9.52 8.72 9.56
CA ASP A 56 -8.52 8.08 10.42
C ASP A 56 -7.59 7.11 9.67
N ILE A 57 -8.10 6.31 8.72
CA ILE A 57 -7.30 5.40 7.89
C ILE A 57 -6.42 6.17 6.94
N VAL A 58 -6.99 7.14 6.24
CA VAL A 58 -6.25 7.99 5.30
C VAL A 58 -5.11 8.69 6.03
N GLU A 59 -5.37 9.22 7.24
CA GLU A 59 -4.36 9.88 8.07
C GLU A 59 -3.29 8.91 8.60
N LYS A 60 -3.66 7.71 9.07
CA LYS A 60 -2.70 6.69 9.54
C LYS A 60 -1.79 6.22 8.41
N THR A 61 -2.35 5.93 7.24
CA THR A 61 -1.57 5.54 6.06
C THR A 61 -0.65 6.67 5.61
N LEU A 62 -1.13 7.91 5.58
CA LEU A 62 -0.30 9.07 5.23
C LEU A 62 0.82 9.29 6.24
N ALA A 63 0.55 9.19 7.55
CA ALA A 63 1.55 9.35 8.61
C ALA A 63 2.64 8.26 8.52
N PHE A 64 2.25 7.02 8.27
CA PHE A 64 3.18 5.90 8.09
C PHE A 64 4.07 6.11 6.86
N VAL A 65 3.48 6.42 5.70
CA VAL A 65 4.20 6.69 4.45
C VAL A 65 5.14 7.88 4.60
N HIS A 66 4.69 8.96 5.25
CA HIS A 66 5.51 10.14 5.49
C HIS A 66 6.70 9.81 6.40
N GLY A 67 6.48 9.03 7.47
CA GLY A 67 7.53 8.55 8.35
C GLY A 67 8.61 7.75 7.63
N GLN A 68 8.23 6.83 6.74
CA GLN A 68 9.20 6.04 5.96
C GLN A 68 9.91 6.88 4.88
N SER A 69 9.19 7.78 4.20
CA SER A 69 9.78 8.68 3.21
C SER A 69 10.87 9.57 3.80
N GLN A 70 10.67 10.11 5.02
CA GLN A 70 11.69 10.87 5.74
C GLN A 70 12.92 10.02 6.09
N ARG A 71 12.75 8.74 6.43
CA ARG A 71 13.88 7.83 6.72
C ARG A 71 14.70 7.54 5.46
N ILE A 72 14.05 7.37 4.31
CA ILE A 72 14.71 7.13 3.02
C ILE A 72 15.53 8.36 2.56
N LEU A 73 15.02 9.58 2.78
CA LEU A 73 15.68 10.81 2.34
C LEU A 73 16.89 11.21 3.19
N THR A 74 16.96 10.75 4.44
CA THR A 74 17.96 11.22 5.42
C THR A 74 19.17 10.31 5.57
N ARG A 75 19.13 9.09 5.03
CA ARG A 75 20.23 8.12 5.11
C ARG A 75 20.34 7.28 3.83
N PRO A 76 21.54 6.86 3.42
CA PRO A 76 21.69 5.87 2.36
C PRO A 76 20.95 4.58 2.75
N VAL A 77 20.00 4.15 1.92
CA VAL A 77 19.23 2.93 2.11
C VAL A 77 19.87 1.81 1.31
N THR A 78 20.17 0.68 1.95
CA THR A 78 20.61 -0.52 1.24
C THR A 78 19.44 -1.20 0.54
N LEU A 79 19.71 -2.04 -0.45
CA LEU A 79 18.66 -2.79 -1.14
C LEU A 79 17.84 -3.68 -0.19
N GLU A 80 18.50 -4.32 0.78
CA GLU A 80 17.83 -5.14 1.79
C GLU A 80 16.88 -4.30 2.66
N GLU A 81 17.34 -3.13 3.11
CA GLU A 81 16.49 -2.20 3.87
C GLU A 81 15.32 -1.68 3.03
N ALA A 82 15.52 -1.42 1.73
CA ALA A 82 14.44 -1.02 0.85
C ALA A 82 13.35 -2.09 0.74
N PHE A 83 13.73 -3.37 0.58
CA PHE A 83 12.76 -4.47 0.60
C PHE A 83 12.07 -4.63 1.96
N LYS A 84 12.79 -4.48 3.07
CA LYS A 84 12.19 -4.52 4.42
C LYS A 84 11.19 -3.37 4.63
N ILE A 85 11.50 -2.17 4.15
CA ILE A 85 10.57 -1.03 4.19
C ILE A 85 9.34 -1.30 3.34
N ALA A 86 9.54 -1.81 2.11
CA ALA A 86 8.44 -2.19 1.21
C ALA A 86 7.53 -3.25 1.86
N LEU A 87 8.11 -4.31 2.42
CA LEU A 87 7.35 -5.37 3.09
C LEU A 87 6.51 -4.81 4.25
N GLN A 88 7.14 -3.97 5.10
CA GLN A 88 6.43 -3.34 6.22
C GLN A 88 5.30 -2.40 5.76
N LEU A 89 5.44 -1.74 4.61
CA LEU A 89 4.38 -0.91 4.03
C LEU A 89 3.16 -1.77 3.69
N GLU A 90 3.34 -2.84 2.94
CA GLU A 90 2.22 -3.68 2.51
C GLU A 90 1.57 -4.42 3.68
N GLU A 91 2.36 -4.92 4.62
CA GLU A 91 1.85 -5.55 5.85
C GLU A 91 0.98 -4.57 6.67
N SER A 92 1.45 -3.32 6.82
CA SER A 92 0.71 -2.28 7.55
C SER A 92 -0.59 -1.90 6.84
N MET A 93 -0.60 -1.90 5.51
CA MET A 93 -1.81 -1.66 4.71
C MET A 93 -2.82 -2.80 4.91
N VAL A 94 -2.38 -4.06 4.78
CA VAL A 94 -3.23 -5.23 5.04
C VAL A 94 -3.83 -5.18 6.44
N GLU A 95 -3.01 -4.88 7.46
CA GLU A 95 -3.47 -4.75 8.84
C GLU A 95 -4.53 -3.65 8.99
N THR A 96 -4.27 -2.47 8.42
CA THR A 96 -5.16 -1.31 8.51
C THR A 96 -6.54 -1.61 7.91
N PHE A 97 -6.58 -2.14 6.69
CA PHE A 97 -7.84 -2.46 6.02
C PHE A 97 -8.56 -3.66 6.65
N THR A 98 -7.82 -4.64 7.20
CA THR A 98 -8.43 -5.78 7.92
C THR A 98 -9.08 -5.34 9.22
N ASN A 99 -8.42 -4.46 9.98
CA ASN A 99 -8.95 -3.91 11.22
C ASN A 99 -10.24 -3.12 10.95
N GLU A 100 -10.27 -2.33 9.88
CA GLU A 100 -11.47 -1.59 9.52
C GLU A 100 -12.62 -2.49 9.08
N MET A 101 -12.36 -3.48 8.23
CA MET A 101 -13.36 -4.46 7.82
C MET A 101 -13.96 -5.18 9.04
N THR A 102 -13.14 -5.46 10.06
CA THR A 102 -13.59 -6.05 11.33
C THR A 102 -14.40 -5.08 12.18
N ALA A 103 -14.08 -3.79 12.15
CA ALA A 103 -14.81 -2.76 12.89
C ALA A 103 -16.18 -2.44 12.26
N ASN A 104 -16.28 -2.52 10.92
CA ASN A 104 -17.45 -2.12 10.15
C ASN A 104 -18.23 -3.30 9.53
N LEU A 105 -18.28 -4.44 10.24
CA LEU A 105 -18.89 -5.73 9.81
C LEU A 105 -20.34 -5.67 9.28
N PHE A 106 -21.04 -4.53 9.39
CA PHE A 106 -22.42 -4.35 8.93
C PHE A 106 -22.57 -3.47 7.68
N ALA A 107 -21.49 -2.86 7.17
CA ALA A 107 -21.50 -2.07 5.94
C ALA A 107 -21.11 -2.96 4.74
N SER A 108 -22.11 -3.48 4.02
CA SER A 108 -21.92 -4.50 2.96
C SER A 108 -21.07 -4.04 1.78
N ASP A 109 -21.05 -2.74 1.48
CA ASP A 109 -20.39 -2.24 0.28
C ASP A 109 -18.90 -1.89 0.56
N TYR A 110 -18.58 -1.51 1.80
CA TYR A 110 -17.22 -1.28 2.29
C TYR A 110 -16.38 -2.56 2.37
N GLU A 111 -17.03 -3.69 2.64
CA GLU A 111 -16.42 -5.01 2.66
C GLU A 111 -15.77 -5.34 1.29
N SER A 112 -16.42 -4.97 0.19
CA SER A 112 -15.97 -5.30 -1.16
C SER A 112 -14.68 -4.56 -1.58
N LEU A 113 -14.56 -3.26 -1.24
CA LEU A 113 -13.38 -2.46 -1.55
C LEU A 113 -12.20 -2.86 -0.65
N SER A 114 -12.45 -3.04 0.64
CA SER A 114 -11.42 -3.46 1.60
C SER A 114 -10.86 -4.83 1.24
N GLN A 115 -11.71 -5.81 0.88
CA GLN A 115 -11.26 -7.12 0.42
C GLN A 115 -10.41 -7.03 -0.84
N LYS A 116 -10.79 -6.18 -1.79
CA LYS A 116 -10.04 -5.97 -3.04
C LYS A 116 -8.64 -5.41 -2.78
N ILE A 117 -8.53 -4.41 -1.90
CA ILE A 117 -7.24 -3.83 -1.50
C ILE A 117 -6.40 -4.88 -0.76
N ILE A 118 -6.95 -5.54 0.27
CA ILE A 118 -6.25 -6.59 1.03
C ILE A 118 -5.71 -7.69 0.11
N ALA A 119 -6.50 -8.13 -0.87
CA ALA A 119 -6.07 -9.16 -1.81
C ALA A 119 -4.90 -8.68 -2.69
N ALA A 120 -4.94 -7.43 -3.16
CA ALA A 120 -3.88 -6.86 -3.97
C ALA A 120 -2.58 -6.66 -3.16
N GLU A 121 -2.67 -6.13 -1.94
CA GLU A 121 -1.49 -5.94 -1.09
C GLU A 121 -0.82 -7.27 -0.70
N LYS A 122 -1.59 -8.35 -0.51
CA LYS A 122 -1.03 -9.69 -0.31
C LYS A 122 -0.25 -10.21 -1.51
N ILE A 123 -0.63 -9.81 -2.73
CA ILE A 123 0.15 -10.11 -3.94
C ILE A 123 1.48 -9.35 -3.90
N HIS A 124 1.48 -8.09 -3.47
CA HIS A 124 2.71 -7.29 -3.32
C HIS A 124 3.65 -7.90 -2.29
N ILE A 125 3.14 -8.30 -1.11
CA ILE A 125 3.89 -9.03 -0.08
C ILE A 125 4.60 -10.23 -0.70
N GLY A 126 3.86 -11.10 -1.42
CA GLY A 126 4.45 -12.27 -2.08
C GLY A 126 5.53 -11.92 -3.10
N LYS A 127 5.32 -10.88 -3.94
CA LYS A 127 6.34 -10.39 -4.90
C LYS A 127 7.62 -9.95 -4.18
N ILE A 128 7.48 -9.22 -3.07
CA ILE A 128 8.60 -8.70 -2.27
C ILE A 128 9.34 -9.83 -1.57
N GLU A 129 8.64 -10.75 -0.90
CA GLU A 129 9.24 -11.92 -0.24
C GLU A 129 10.01 -12.79 -1.23
N ASP A 130 9.43 -13.09 -2.39
CA ASP A 130 10.10 -13.84 -3.47
C ASP A 130 11.40 -13.17 -3.90
N MET A 131 11.39 -11.84 -4.00
CA MET A 131 12.59 -11.09 -4.35
C MET A 131 13.63 -11.13 -3.23
N MET A 132 13.20 -10.98 -1.97
CA MET A 132 14.08 -11.10 -0.80
C MET A 132 14.72 -12.49 -0.72
N ILE A 133 13.97 -13.56 -1.00
CA ILE A 133 14.50 -14.93 -1.06
C ILE A 133 15.53 -15.06 -2.19
N LYS A 134 15.20 -14.60 -3.41
CA LYS A 134 16.11 -14.63 -4.57
C LYS A 134 17.42 -13.87 -4.31
N LYS A 135 17.40 -12.86 -3.45
CA LYS A 135 18.57 -12.06 -3.06
C LYS A 135 19.28 -12.56 -1.80
N GLY A 136 18.74 -13.58 -1.13
CA GLY A 136 19.30 -14.14 0.09
C GLY A 136 19.06 -13.27 1.34
N PHE A 137 18.09 -12.36 1.30
CA PHE A 137 17.70 -11.48 2.41
C PHE A 137 16.66 -12.12 3.32
N LEU A 138 15.94 -13.14 2.83
CA LEU A 138 14.96 -13.90 3.59
C LEU A 138 15.26 -15.39 3.46
N GLN A 139 15.20 -16.11 4.58
CA GLN A 139 15.33 -17.57 4.59
C GLN A 139 13.95 -18.20 4.64
N VAL A 140 13.72 -19.20 3.78
CA VAL A 140 12.52 -20.02 3.82
C VAL A 140 12.70 -21.05 4.94
N SER A 141 11.74 -21.11 5.85
CA SER A 141 11.74 -22.03 7.00
C SER A 141 11.36 -23.45 6.60
#